data_AF-A0A059EF64-F1
#
_entry.id   AF-A0A059EF64-F1
#
_cell.length_a   1.000
_cell.length_b   1.000
_cell.length_c   1.000
_cell.angle_alpha   90.00
_cell.angle_beta   90.00
_cell.angle_gamma   90.00
#
_symmetry.space_group_name_H-M   'P 1'
#
loop_
_entity.id
_entity.type
_entity.pdbx_description
1 polymer ?
#
loop_
_entity_poly.entity_id
_entity_poly.type
_entity_poly.pdbx_seq_one_letter_code
_entity_poly.pdbx_strand_id
1 'polypeptide(L)'
;MIRELIVDSAKVIDARRNEQLDALEEGGGPASISQIVDILIYPAVNLAAPGETDTYNRFLRMLTMSHRTLFNDALGDRWNSGYQRCLKHLRVLMPSESRTIQNQRFIFLEAYLGGVLSAREARLDDKSRAHSTWNDKSTLAHFAATVTCMLEME
;
A
#
# COMPACT_ATOMS: atom_id res chain seq x y z
N MET A 1 18.08 -4.99 14.97
CA MET A 1 16.77 -5.10 15.66
C MET A 1 15.66 -4.28 15.00
N ILE A 2 15.54 -2.95 15.19
CA ILE A 2 14.44 -2.17 14.57
C ILE A 2 14.52 -2.17 13.03
N ARG A 3 15.73 -2.00 12.48
CA ARG A 3 15.96 -2.01 11.03
C ARG A 3 15.58 -3.34 10.35
N GLU A 4 15.84 -4.46 11.03
CA GLU A 4 15.57 -5.80 10.48
C GLU A 4 14.06 -6.05 10.41
N LEU A 5 13.31 -5.69 11.45
CA LEU A 5 11.85 -5.85 11.46
C LEU A 5 11.17 -5.09 10.31
N ILE A 6 11.60 -3.85 10.05
CA ILE A 6 11.08 -3.05 8.92
C ILE A 6 11.36 -3.75 7.59
N VAL A 7 12.60 -4.21 7.41
CA VAL A 7 13.06 -4.83 6.18
C VAL A 7 12.33 -6.14 5.92
N ASP A 8 12.05 -6.92 6.97
CA ASP A 8 11.36 -8.20 6.83
C ASP A 8 9.90 -8.01 6.43
N SER A 9 9.18 -7.07 7.04
CA SER A 9 7.82 -6.72 6.58
C SER A 9 7.82 -6.15 5.16
N ALA A 10 8.79 -5.29 4.81
CA ALA A 10 8.91 -4.76 3.45
C ALA A 10 9.15 -5.86 2.40
N LYS A 11 10.02 -6.83 2.69
CA LYS A 11 10.25 -8.02 1.85
C LYS A 11 8.97 -8.84 1.66
N VAL A 12 8.21 -9.07 2.73
CA VAL A 12 6.95 -9.83 2.66
C VAL A 12 5.95 -9.12 1.75
N ILE A 13 5.77 -7.80 1.92
CA ILE A 13 4.86 -7.01 1.08
C ILE A 13 5.31 -7.05 -0.38
N ASP A 14 6.61 -6.83 -0.64
CA ASP A 14 7.16 -6.78 -1.99
C ASP A 14 7.06 -8.15 -2.69
N ALA A 15 7.33 -9.25 -1.98
CA ALA A 15 7.16 -10.60 -2.51
C ALA A 15 5.69 -10.89 -2.88
N ARG A 16 4.75 -10.60 -1.97
CA ARG A 16 3.31 -10.76 -2.22
C ARG A 16 2.83 -9.93 -3.41
N ARG A 17 3.34 -8.70 -3.57
CA ARG A 17 3.02 -7.84 -4.72
C ARG A 17 3.52 -8.43 -6.02
N ASN A 18 4.77 -8.89 -6.04
CA ASN A 18 5.35 -9.50 -7.24
C ASN A 18 4.61 -10.78 -7.62
N GLU A 19 4.29 -11.66 -6.66
CA GLU A 19 3.52 -12.88 -6.92
C GLU A 19 2.15 -12.58 -7.54
N GLN A 20 1.42 -11.59 -7.01
CA GLN A 20 0.12 -11.18 -7.57
C GLN A 20 0.26 -10.53 -8.95
N LEU A 21 1.30 -9.75 -9.18
CA LEU A 21 1.59 -9.16 -10.48
C LEU A 21 1.97 -10.21 -11.52
N ASP A 22 2.80 -11.20 -11.15
CA ASP A 22 3.23 -12.27 -12.04
C ASP A 22 2.00 -13.08 -12.49
N ALA A 23 1.13 -13.48 -11.56
CA ALA A 23 -0.12 -14.17 -11.89
C ALA A 23 -1.06 -13.33 -12.78
N LEU A 24 -1.12 -12.01 -12.55
CA LEU A 24 -1.95 -11.11 -13.34
C LEU A 24 -1.41 -10.92 -14.76
N GLU A 25 -0.09 -10.78 -14.91
CA GLU A 25 0.61 -10.61 -16.18
C GLU A 25 0.58 -11.90 -17.01
N GLU A 26 0.74 -13.07 -16.38
CA GLU A 26 0.56 -14.38 -17.03
C GLU A 26 -0.87 -14.56 -17.58
N GLY A 27 -1.86 -13.99 -16.89
CA GLY A 27 -3.25 -13.95 -17.32
C GLY A 27 -3.56 -12.91 -18.42
N GLY A 28 -2.56 -12.15 -18.90
CA GLY A 28 -2.72 -11.10 -19.92
C GLY A 28 -3.18 -9.74 -19.36
N GLY A 29 -3.18 -9.56 -18.04
CA GLY A 29 -3.47 -8.30 -17.36
C GLY A 29 -2.21 -7.46 -17.08
N PRO A 30 -2.33 -6.36 -16.31
CA PRO A 30 -3.56 -5.78 -15.74
C PRO A 30 -4.47 -5.14 -16.80
N ALA A 31 -5.78 -5.31 -16.65
CA ALA A 31 -6.81 -4.71 -17.51
C ALA A 31 -7.48 -3.47 -16.89
N SER A 32 -7.31 -3.23 -15.59
CA SER A 32 -7.91 -2.10 -14.89
C SER A 32 -7.03 -1.54 -13.78
N ILE A 33 -7.27 -0.27 -13.43
CA ILE A 33 -6.60 0.40 -12.29
C ILE A 33 -6.93 -0.32 -10.97
N SER A 34 -8.18 -0.78 -10.80
CA SER A 34 -8.61 -1.49 -9.59
C SER A 34 -7.76 -2.72 -9.26
N GLN A 35 -7.37 -3.51 -10.27
CA GLN A 35 -6.50 -4.67 -10.07
C GLN A 35 -5.14 -4.29 -9.48
N ILE A 36 -4.57 -3.16 -9.93
CA ILE A 36 -3.30 -2.66 -9.40
C ILE A 36 -3.48 -2.05 -8.01
N VAL A 37 -4.59 -1.36 -7.77
CA VAL A 37 -4.90 -0.79 -6.45
C VAL A 37 -5.05 -1.89 -5.39
N ASP A 38 -5.68 -3.01 -5.73
CA ASP A 38 -5.79 -4.16 -4.84
C ASP A 38 -4.41 -4.71 -4.47
N ILE A 39 -3.50 -4.83 -5.45
CA ILE A 39 -2.10 -5.27 -5.23
C ILE A 39 -1.33 -4.25 -4.35
N LEU A 40 -1.66 -2.96 -4.42
CA LEU A 40 -1.03 -1.97 -3.55
C LEU A 40 -1.51 -2.09 -2.09
N ILE A 41 -2.77 -2.48 -1.87
CA ILE A 41 -3.44 -2.44 -0.56
C ILE A 41 -3.36 -3.79 0.17
N TYR A 42 -3.84 -4.87 -0.43
CA TYR A 42 -4.05 -6.14 0.29
C TYR A 42 -2.75 -6.83 0.74
N PRO A 43 -1.64 -6.79 -0.01
CA PRO A 43 -0.35 -7.26 0.47
C PRO A 43 0.18 -6.53 1.72
N ALA A 44 -0.27 -5.29 1.96
CA ALA A 44 0.20 -4.41 3.04
C ALA A 44 -0.65 -4.47 4.33
N VAL A 45 -1.61 -5.40 4.42
CA VAL A 45 -2.43 -5.63 5.61
C VAL A 45 -2.30 -7.07 6.11
N ASN A 46 -2.66 -7.31 7.37
CA ASN A 46 -2.60 -8.63 8.01
C ASN A 46 -1.18 -9.23 7.89
N LEU A 47 -0.18 -8.45 8.29
CA LEU A 47 1.24 -8.81 8.29
C LEU A 47 1.64 -9.51 9.59
N ALA A 48 0.98 -9.18 10.69
CA ALA A 48 1.18 -9.78 12.00
C ALA A 48 0.69 -11.24 12.02
N ALA A 49 1.26 -12.03 12.94
CA ALA A 49 0.82 -13.41 13.14
C ALA A 49 -0.62 -13.47 13.68
N PRO A 50 -1.34 -14.60 13.52
CA PRO A 50 -2.67 -14.77 14.11
C PRO A 50 -2.66 -14.49 15.62
N GLY A 51 -3.47 -13.53 16.06
CA GLY A 51 -3.54 -13.10 17.47
C GLY A 51 -2.67 -11.89 17.82
N GLU A 52 -1.81 -11.45 16.91
CA GLU A 52 -1.05 -10.20 17.02
C GLU A 52 -1.73 -9.05 16.27
N THR A 53 -1.33 -7.82 16.57
CA THR A 53 -1.87 -6.62 15.93
C THR A 53 -0.85 -6.02 14.96
N ASP A 54 -1.32 -5.71 13.75
CA ASP A 54 -0.51 -5.00 12.76
C ASP A 54 -0.02 -3.64 13.30
N THR A 55 1.29 -3.40 13.20
CA THR A 55 1.92 -2.13 13.59
C THR A 55 2.80 -1.54 12.49
N TYR A 56 2.98 -2.27 11.39
CA TYR A 56 3.95 -1.93 10.35
C TYR A 56 3.61 -0.60 9.68
N ASN A 57 2.38 -0.38 9.22
CA ASN A 57 2.02 0.84 8.50
C ASN A 57 2.09 2.07 9.41
N ARG A 58 1.71 1.96 10.69
CA ARG A 58 1.93 3.02 11.70
C ARG A 58 3.40 3.32 11.87
N PHE A 59 4.23 2.29 12.02
CA PHE A 59 5.65 2.46 12.25
C PHE A 59 6.34 3.07 11.02
N LEU A 60 6.03 2.58 9.82
CA LEU A 60 6.53 3.09 8.56
C LEU A 60 6.17 4.57 8.38
N ARG A 61 4.92 4.94 8.67
CA ARG A 61 4.45 6.33 8.58
C ARG A 61 5.13 7.25 9.59
N MET A 62 5.39 6.78 10.81
CA MET A 62 6.16 7.54 11.79
C MET A 62 7.60 7.76 11.30
N LEU A 63 8.24 6.72 10.75
CA LEU A 63 9.59 6.81 10.22
C LEU A 63 9.71 7.78 9.04
N THR A 64 8.76 7.77 8.10
CA THR A 64 8.79 8.71 6.97
C THR A 64 8.63 10.17 7.41
N MET A 65 7.88 10.42 8.49
CA MET A 65 7.66 11.76 9.02
C MET A 65 8.78 12.26 9.94
N SER A 66 9.37 11.38 10.76
CA SER A 66 10.29 11.78 11.83
C SER A 66 11.75 11.35 11.61
N HIS A 67 12.01 10.37 10.75
CA HIS A 67 13.33 9.76 10.58
C HIS A 67 13.63 9.40 9.11
N ARG A 68 13.47 10.37 8.20
CA ARG A 68 13.57 10.17 6.73
C ARG A 68 14.91 9.55 6.29
N THR A 69 16.03 9.92 6.90
CA THR A 69 17.35 9.33 6.59
C THR A 69 17.37 7.84 6.90
N LEU A 70 16.90 7.45 8.09
CA LEU A 70 16.83 6.04 8.50
C LEU A 70 15.90 5.24 7.58
N PHE A 71 14.76 5.82 7.18
CA PHE A 71 13.86 5.21 6.21
C PHE A 71 14.56 4.94 4.87
N ASN A 72 15.22 5.96 4.30
CA ASN A 72 15.95 5.81 3.04
C ASN A 72 17.08 4.78 3.13
N ASP A 73 17.84 4.77 4.23
CA ASP A 73 18.95 3.82 4.43
C ASP A 73 18.47 2.37 4.65
N ALA A 74 17.27 2.20 5.21
CA ALA A 74 16.68 0.90 5.48
C ALA A 74 15.97 0.32 4.24
N LEU A 75 15.20 1.16 3.54
CA LEU A 75 14.23 0.72 2.53
C LEU A 75 14.38 1.37 1.16
N GLY A 76 15.14 2.45 1.00
CA GLY A 76 15.18 3.31 -0.21
C GLY A 76 14.90 2.61 -1.55
N ASP A 77 15.93 2.22 -2.28
CA ASP A 77 15.78 1.50 -3.57
C ASP A 77 15.72 -0.03 -3.39
N ARG A 78 15.33 -0.52 -2.21
CA ARG A 78 15.37 -1.95 -1.87
C ARG A 78 13.97 -2.42 -1.45
N TRP A 79 13.55 -3.60 -1.90
CA TRP A 79 12.26 -4.20 -1.49
C TRP A 79 11.03 -3.36 -1.88
N ASN A 80 11.08 -2.76 -3.07
CA ASN A 80 9.99 -1.97 -3.63
C ASN A 80 9.73 -2.31 -5.12
N SER A 81 10.26 -3.42 -5.64
CA SER A 81 10.15 -3.75 -7.06
C SER A 81 8.70 -3.96 -7.48
N GLY A 82 7.89 -4.61 -6.65
CA GLY A 82 6.46 -4.79 -6.87
C GLY A 82 5.73 -3.44 -6.88
N TYR A 83 6.09 -2.52 -5.99
CA TYR A 83 5.54 -1.17 -5.99
C TYR A 83 5.89 -0.40 -7.28
N GLN A 84 7.14 -0.46 -7.73
CA GLN A 84 7.58 0.18 -8.97
C GLN A 84 6.88 -0.40 -10.20
N ARG A 85 6.65 -1.72 -10.24
CA ARG A 85 5.85 -2.39 -11.28
C ARG A 85 4.40 -1.92 -11.27
N CYS A 86 3.76 -1.81 -10.09
CA CYS A 86 2.43 -1.22 -9.98
C CYS A 86 2.39 0.20 -10.56
N LEU A 87 3.34 1.07 -10.20
CA LEU A 87 3.38 2.44 -10.75
C LEU A 87 3.58 2.45 -12.28
N LYS A 88 4.36 1.51 -12.83
CA LYS A 88 4.51 1.36 -14.28
C LYS A 88 3.20 1.02 -14.95
N HIS A 89 2.44 0.06 -14.42
CA HIS A 89 1.12 -0.31 -14.94
C HIS A 89 0.11 0.82 -14.82
N LEU A 90 0.06 1.49 -13.66
CA LEU A 90 -0.83 2.64 -13.46
C LEU A 90 -0.57 3.74 -14.49
N ARG A 91 0.68 4.03 -14.84
CA ARG A 91 1.01 5.05 -15.86
C ARG A 91 0.43 4.74 -17.24
N VAL A 92 0.26 3.47 -17.57
CA VAL A 92 -0.33 3.01 -18.84
C VAL A 92 -1.87 3.05 -18.77
N LEU A 93 -2.43 2.70 -17.61
CA LEU A 93 -3.88 2.59 -17.42
C LEU A 93 -4.58 3.92 -17.10
N MET A 94 -3.86 4.89 -16.52
CA MET A 94 -4.43 6.20 -16.17
C MET A 94 -4.83 6.97 -17.42
N PRO A 95 -6.01 7.62 -17.44
CA PRO A 95 -6.50 8.35 -18.61
C PRO A 95 -5.70 9.62 -18.90
N SER A 96 -5.06 10.21 -17.88
CA SER A 96 -4.25 11.42 -18.07
C SER A 96 -2.94 11.10 -18.79
N GLU A 97 -2.73 11.71 -19.97
CA GLU A 97 -1.47 11.62 -20.72
C GLU A 97 -0.36 12.50 -20.10
N SER A 98 -0.71 13.44 -19.21
CA SER A 98 0.24 14.34 -18.58
C SER A 98 1.02 13.65 -17.48
N ARG A 99 2.33 13.49 -17.70
CA ARG A 99 3.21 12.89 -16.70
C ARG A 99 3.26 13.69 -15.38
N THR A 100 3.07 15.00 -15.46
CA THR A 100 2.99 15.86 -14.27
C THR A 100 1.78 15.49 -13.41
N ILE A 101 0.60 15.32 -14.03
CA ILE A 101 -0.63 14.94 -13.33
C ILE A 101 -0.51 13.52 -12.76
N GLN A 102 0.02 12.57 -13.53
CA GLN A 102 0.27 11.21 -13.04
C GLN A 102 1.17 11.20 -11.80
N ASN A 103 2.27 11.96 -11.81
CA ASN A 103 3.18 12.05 -10.67
C ASN A 103 2.51 12.71 -9.45
N GLN A 104 1.70 13.77 -9.64
CA GLN A 104 0.92 14.37 -8.55
C GLN A 104 -0.02 13.35 -7.91
N ARG A 105 -0.73 12.57 -8.72
CA ARG A 105 -1.62 11.52 -8.23
C ARG A 105 -0.86 10.39 -7.53
N PHE A 106 0.36 10.06 -7.94
CA PHE A 106 1.18 9.09 -7.20
C PHE A 106 1.63 9.61 -5.83
N ILE A 107 1.92 10.90 -5.70
CA ILE A 107 2.17 11.52 -4.39
C ILE A 107 0.93 11.41 -3.50
N PHE A 108 -0.26 11.66 -4.05
CA PHE A 108 -1.52 11.52 -3.30
C PHE A 108 -1.82 10.07 -2.95
N LEU A 109 -1.60 9.13 -3.87
CA LEU A 109 -1.73 7.70 -3.66
C LEU A 109 -0.87 7.24 -2.48
N GLU A 110 0.43 7.60 -2.46
CA GLU A 110 1.33 7.23 -1.38
C GLU A 110 0.86 7.78 -0.03
N ALA A 111 0.52 9.07 0.02
CA ALA A 111 0.03 9.72 1.23
C ALA A 111 -1.30 9.11 1.72
N TYR A 112 -2.19 8.74 0.80
CA TYR A 112 -3.50 8.20 1.11
C TYR A 112 -3.40 6.76 1.62
N LEU A 113 -2.62 5.90 0.94
CA LEU A 113 -2.30 4.54 1.38
C LEU A 113 -1.69 4.55 2.78
N GLY A 114 -0.60 5.31 2.98
CA GLY A 114 0.07 5.38 4.27
C GLY A 114 -0.85 5.90 5.38
N GLY A 115 -1.63 6.94 5.10
CA GLY A 115 -2.56 7.54 6.05
C GLY A 115 -3.67 6.59 6.51
N VAL A 116 -4.34 5.94 5.56
CA VAL A 116 -5.49 5.08 5.83
C VAL A 116 -5.06 3.75 6.47
N LEU A 117 -4.02 3.10 5.95
CA LEU A 117 -3.56 1.82 6.51
C LEU A 117 -3.00 1.99 7.93
N SER A 118 -2.26 3.08 8.18
CA SER A 118 -1.81 3.45 9.53
C SER A 118 -2.99 3.72 10.48
N ALA A 119 -4.02 4.44 10.01
CA ALA A 119 -5.20 4.71 10.82
C ALA A 119 -6.00 3.43 11.11
N ARG A 120 -6.11 2.52 10.14
CA ARG A 120 -6.75 1.20 10.30
C ARG A 120 -6.08 0.40 11.42
N GLU A 121 -4.76 0.27 11.37
CA GLU A 121 -3.99 -0.42 12.42
C GLU A 121 -4.25 0.18 13.81
N ALA A 122 -4.20 1.51 13.94
CA ALA A 122 -4.46 2.18 15.21
C ALA A 122 -5.86 1.86 15.77
N ARG A 123 -6.85 1.72 14.89
CA ARG A 123 -8.23 1.45 15.28
C ARG A 123 -8.46 -0.02 15.63
N LEU A 124 -7.80 -0.95 14.96
CA LEU A 124 -7.89 -2.37 15.30
C LEU A 124 -7.17 -2.71 16.61
N ASP A 125 -6.13 -1.94 16.94
CA ASP A 125 -5.37 -2.03 18.19
C ASP A 125 -6.15 -1.46 19.40
N ASP A 126 -6.94 -0.41 19.18
CA ASP A 126 -7.70 0.27 20.23
C ASP A 126 -8.82 -0.62 20.82
N LYS A 127 -8.60 -1.15 22.02
CA LYS A 127 -9.57 -1.96 22.78
C LYS A 127 -10.51 -1.15 23.68
N SER A 128 -10.40 0.18 23.70
CA SER A 128 -11.21 1.03 24.59
C SER A 128 -12.68 1.14 24.17
N ARG A 129 -12.99 0.85 22.90
CA ARG A 129 -14.33 0.90 22.32
C ARG A 129 -14.46 -0.03 21.11
N ALA A 130 -15.69 -0.28 20.67
CA ALA A 130 -15.95 -1.02 19.44
C ALA A 130 -15.63 -0.19 18.19
N HIS A 131 -14.94 -0.79 17.22
CA HIS A 131 -14.62 -0.19 15.91
C HIS A 131 -15.26 -1.00 14.78
N SER A 132 -16.60 -1.01 14.73
CA SER A 132 -17.37 -1.83 13.79
C SER A 132 -16.98 -1.61 12.32
N THR A 133 -16.71 -0.37 11.92
CA THR A 133 -16.29 -0.04 10.55
C THR A 133 -14.99 -0.73 10.14
N TRP A 134 -13.95 -0.73 10.98
CA TRP A 134 -12.65 -1.29 10.61
C TRP A 134 -12.59 -2.82 10.68
N ASN A 135 -13.49 -3.43 11.45
CA ASN A 135 -13.67 -4.88 11.49
C ASN A 135 -14.42 -5.42 10.27
N ASP A 136 -15.12 -4.56 9.52
CA ASP A 136 -15.83 -4.96 8.31
C ASP A 136 -14.86 -5.06 7.11
N LYS A 137 -14.90 -6.20 6.42
CA LYS A 137 -14.09 -6.44 5.22
C LYS A 137 -14.41 -5.45 4.09
N SER A 138 -15.65 -4.97 4.00
CA SER A 138 -16.09 -4.01 3.00
C SER A 138 -15.38 -2.66 3.10
N THR A 139 -14.90 -2.27 4.29
CA THR A 139 -14.21 -0.98 4.48
C THR A 139 -12.91 -0.91 3.68
N LEU A 140 -12.14 -2.00 3.60
CA LEU A 140 -10.92 -2.03 2.80
C LEU A 140 -11.22 -2.02 1.30
N ALA A 141 -12.29 -2.70 0.88
CA ALA A 141 -12.77 -2.66 -0.50
C ALA A 141 -13.26 -1.26 -0.91
N HIS A 142 -13.99 -0.57 -0.02
CA HIS A 142 -14.39 0.82 -0.25
C HIS A 142 -13.18 1.75 -0.35
N PHE A 143 -12.15 1.55 0.49
CA PHE A 143 -10.91 2.29 0.35
C PHE A 143 -10.21 2.04 -1.00
N ALA A 144 -10.14 0.79 -1.46
CA ALA A 144 -9.61 0.48 -2.78
C ALA A 144 -10.42 1.18 -3.89
N ALA A 145 -11.75 1.24 -3.77
CA ALA A 145 -12.60 1.96 -4.71
C ALA A 145 -12.32 3.47 -4.73
N THR A 146 -12.14 4.13 -3.57
CA THR A 146 -11.84 5.58 -3.55
C THR A 146 -10.48 5.90 -4.17
N VAL A 147 -9.48 5.05 -3.94
CA VAL A 147 -8.16 5.18 -4.57
C VAL A 147 -8.27 4.99 -6.09
N THR A 148 -9.02 3.99 -6.53
CA THR A 148 -9.27 3.71 -7.95
C THR A 148 -9.89 4.92 -8.64
N CYS A 149 -10.99 5.45 -8.09
CA CYS A 149 -11.65 6.63 -8.66
C CYS A 149 -10.72 7.84 -8.78
N MET A 150 -9.87 8.10 -7.77
CA MET A 150 -8.92 9.21 -7.80
C MET A 150 -7.87 9.07 -8.94
N LEU A 151 -7.50 7.83 -9.28
CA LEU A 151 -6.57 7.56 -10.37
C LEU A 151 -7.25 7.61 -11.75
N GLU A 152 -8.55 7.30 -11.82
CA GLU A 152 -9.39 7.30 -13.04
C GLU A 152 -9.92 8.68 -13.45
N MET A 153 -9.77 9.73 -12.62
CA MET A 153 -10.22 11.07 -13.00
C MET A 153 -9.54 11.55 -14.30
N GLU A 154 -10.21 12.34 -15.13
CA GLU A 154 -9.58 13.01 -16.28
C GLU A 154 -8.90 14.32 -15.87
#